data_AF-A0A7V5TN40-F1
#
_entry.id   AF-A0A7V5TN40-F1
#
_cell.length_a   1.000
_cell.length_b   1.000
_cell.length_c   1.000
_cell.angle_alpha   90.00
_cell.angle_beta   90.00
_cell.angle_gamma   90.00
#
_symmetry.space_group_name_H-M   'P 1'
#
loop_
_entity.id
_entity.type
_entity.pdbx_description
1 polymer ?
#
loop_
_entity_poly.entity_id
_entity_poly.type
_entity_poly.pdbx_seq_one_letter_code
_entity_poly.pdbx_strand_id
1 'polypeptide(L)'
;MLKWLLCLFKPRPNRFIQLLIQQAEYTEKGVNALVEYLDNPSEEHAHAVKQMEKEADEIRRILIDELNRTFVTPIDREDIFSLSRAVDDVLDYAYTTVDEMLILEVQPNSFLRRMGSLLRDSAHEVHLGVQRLADHPGVAEDHAVRAKALENRIETVYREAIADLFHRPQDVEHVVEMLKLREIYRHMSNAADRGDEAANILSDIVVKMT
;
A
#
# COMPACT_ATOMS: atom_id res chain seq x y z
N MET A 1 -24.12 3.22 -38.35
CA MET A 1 -23.24 4.32 -38.79
C MET A 1 -22.91 5.31 -37.66
N LEU A 2 -23.87 5.69 -36.79
CA LEU A 2 -23.65 6.66 -35.69
C LEU A 2 -22.76 6.15 -34.52
N LYS A 3 -22.76 4.83 -34.22
CA LYS A 3 -21.93 4.22 -33.15
C LYS A 3 -20.41 4.30 -33.41
N TRP A 4 -19.99 4.36 -34.67
CA TRP A 4 -18.55 4.40 -35.04
C TRP A 4 -17.95 5.80 -34.81
N LEU A 5 -18.72 6.85 -35.08
CA LEU A 5 -18.36 8.25 -34.80
C LEU A 5 -18.26 8.55 -33.30
N LEU A 6 -19.09 7.91 -32.47
CA LEU A 6 -19.02 8.06 -31.01
C LEU A 6 -17.74 7.46 -30.39
N CYS A 7 -17.10 6.48 -31.03
CA CYS A 7 -15.78 5.97 -30.60
C CYS A 7 -14.63 6.93 -30.90
N LEU A 8 -14.76 7.81 -31.90
CA LEU A 8 -13.73 8.81 -32.25
C LEU A 8 -13.64 9.96 -31.25
N PHE A 9 -14.70 10.20 -30.46
CA PHE A 9 -14.80 11.28 -29.48
C PHE A 9 -14.79 10.80 -28.02
N LYS A 10 -14.60 9.51 -27.76
CA LYS A 10 -14.35 9.07 -26.38
C LYS A 10 -12.96 9.57 -25.97
N PRO A 11 -12.84 10.42 -24.93
CA PRO A 11 -11.53 10.77 -24.40
C PRO A 11 -10.83 9.47 -24.05
N ARG A 12 -9.61 9.28 -24.58
CA ARG A 12 -8.80 8.13 -24.19
C ARG A 12 -8.56 8.24 -22.69
N PRO A 13 -8.65 7.13 -21.94
CA PRO A 13 -8.41 7.19 -20.51
C PRO A 13 -7.00 7.72 -20.28
N ASN A 14 -6.85 8.58 -19.28
CA ASN A 14 -5.59 9.26 -19.07
C ASN A 14 -4.48 8.25 -18.72
N ARG A 15 -3.38 8.28 -19.48
CA ARG A 15 -2.26 7.32 -19.32
C ARG A 15 -1.68 7.32 -17.90
N PHE A 16 -1.55 8.49 -17.27
CA PHE A 16 -1.03 8.60 -15.89
C PHE A 16 -1.97 7.95 -14.89
N ILE A 17 -3.28 8.23 -15.01
CA ILE A 17 -4.29 7.62 -14.13
C ILE A 17 -4.32 6.10 -14.33
N GLN A 18 -4.22 5.61 -15.57
CA GLN A 18 -4.16 4.17 -15.84
C GLN A 18 -2.96 3.50 -15.17
N LEU A 19 -1.78 4.13 -15.24
CA LEU A 19 -0.56 3.60 -14.62
C LEU A 19 -0.65 3.64 -13.09
N LEU A 20 -1.22 4.71 -12.51
CA LEU A 20 -1.48 4.77 -11.06
C LEU A 20 -2.46 3.68 -10.60
N ILE A 21 -3.56 3.46 -11.34
CA ILE A 21 -4.51 2.38 -11.06
C ILE A 21 -3.79 1.03 -11.09
N GLN A 22 -2.99 0.79 -12.13
CA GLN A 22 -2.27 -0.47 -12.29
C GLN A 22 -1.22 -0.69 -11.18
N GLN A 23 -0.49 0.36 -10.78
CA GLN A 23 0.46 0.30 -9.67
C GLN A 23 -0.26 -0.01 -8.35
N ALA A 24 -1.38 0.66 -8.07
CA ALA A 24 -2.19 0.43 -6.87
C ALA A 24 -2.81 -0.97 -6.85
N GLU A 25 -3.20 -1.51 -8.00
CA GLU A 25 -3.67 -2.89 -8.14
C GLU A 25 -2.57 -3.91 -7.78
N TYR A 26 -1.35 -3.73 -8.27
CA TYR A 26 -0.23 -4.60 -7.91
C TYR A 26 0.16 -4.45 -6.43
N THR A 27 0.07 -3.24 -5.89
CA THR A 27 0.24 -2.98 -4.45
C THR A 27 -0.76 -3.77 -3.63
N GLU A 28 -2.05 -3.69 -3.95
CA GLU A 28 -3.09 -4.49 -3.29
C GLU A 28 -2.80 -6.00 -3.38
N LYS A 29 -2.42 -6.50 -4.57
CA LYS A 29 -2.05 -7.91 -4.76
C LYS A 29 -0.82 -8.32 -3.93
N GLY A 30 0.17 -7.45 -3.81
CA GLY A 30 1.36 -7.72 -3.00
C GLY A 30 1.07 -7.71 -1.49
N VAL A 31 0.21 -6.81 -1.02
CA VAL A 31 -0.26 -6.84 0.38
C VAL A 31 -1.16 -8.06 0.63
N ASN A 32 -1.96 -8.50 -0.35
CA ASN A 32 -2.67 -9.79 -0.25
C ASN A 32 -1.70 -10.95 -0.08
N ALA A 33 -0.61 -11.01 -0.86
CA ALA A 33 0.42 -12.04 -0.73
C ALA A 33 1.13 -11.96 0.64
N LEU A 34 1.31 -10.77 1.23
CA LEU A 34 1.80 -10.63 2.61
C LEU A 34 0.85 -11.31 3.60
N VAL A 35 -0.47 -11.12 3.46
CA VAL A 35 -1.45 -11.79 4.34
C VAL A 35 -1.35 -13.31 4.19
N GLU A 36 -1.23 -13.82 2.96
CA GLU A 36 -1.04 -15.25 2.72
C GLU A 36 0.22 -15.79 3.40
N TYR A 37 1.34 -15.05 3.34
CA TYR A 37 2.57 -15.39 4.06
C TYR A 37 2.38 -15.38 5.59
N LEU A 38 1.68 -14.38 6.14
CA LEU A 38 1.41 -14.29 7.58
C LEU A 38 0.49 -15.41 8.09
N ASP A 39 -0.41 -15.90 7.25
CA ASP A 39 -1.28 -17.02 7.58
C ASP A 39 -0.54 -18.36 7.46
N ASN A 40 0.21 -18.56 6.37
CA ASN A 40 0.94 -19.79 6.08
C ASN A 40 2.37 -19.48 5.58
N PRO A 41 3.37 -19.30 6.48
CA PRO A 41 4.74 -18.99 6.07
C PRO A 41 5.34 -20.07 5.18
N SER A 42 5.78 -19.69 3.98
CA SER A 42 6.54 -20.55 3.08
C SER A 42 7.45 -19.72 2.18
N GLU A 43 8.48 -20.35 1.61
CA GLU A 43 9.33 -19.71 0.59
C GLU A 43 8.51 -19.28 -0.64
N GLU A 44 7.47 -20.05 -1.00
CA GLU A 44 6.57 -19.75 -2.10
C GLU A 44 5.79 -18.45 -1.84
N HIS A 45 5.18 -18.30 -0.66
CA HIS A 45 4.44 -17.08 -0.30
C HIS A 45 5.38 -15.88 -0.16
N ALA A 46 6.58 -16.07 0.39
CA ALA A 46 7.58 -15.00 0.44
C ALA A 46 8.00 -14.53 -0.96
N HIS A 47 8.21 -15.47 -1.89
CA HIS A 47 8.51 -15.16 -3.28
C HIS A 47 7.35 -14.45 -3.97
N ALA A 48 6.10 -14.78 -3.65
CA ALA A 48 4.93 -14.12 -4.21
C ALA A 48 4.88 -12.62 -3.88
N VAL A 49 5.19 -12.22 -2.63
CA VAL A 49 5.28 -10.80 -2.24
C VAL A 49 6.36 -10.07 -3.05
N LYS A 50 7.55 -10.68 -3.13
CA LYS A 50 8.67 -10.15 -3.91
C LYS A 50 8.36 -10.00 -5.40
N GLN A 51 7.60 -10.93 -5.97
CA GLN A 51 7.20 -10.84 -7.37
C GLN A 51 6.26 -9.64 -7.58
N MET A 52 5.29 -9.43 -6.70
CA MET A 52 4.37 -8.29 -6.81
C MET A 52 5.08 -6.94 -6.65
N GLU A 53 6.07 -6.85 -5.74
CA GLU A 53 6.93 -5.67 -5.61
C GLU A 53 7.60 -5.34 -6.95
N LYS A 54 8.29 -6.30 -7.58
CA LYS A 54 8.92 -6.09 -8.88
C LYS A 54 7.96 -5.66 -9.99
N GLU A 55 6.76 -6.23 -10.04
CA GLU A 55 5.76 -5.87 -11.04
C GLU A 55 5.27 -4.43 -10.84
N ALA A 56 4.97 -4.03 -9.59
CA ALA A 56 4.56 -2.66 -9.27
C ALA A 56 5.67 -1.65 -9.57
N ASP A 57 6.89 -1.99 -9.21
CA ASP A 57 8.09 -1.18 -9.37
C ASP A 57 8.41 -0.91 -10.85
N GLU A 58 8.17 -1.90 -11.72
CA GLU A 58 8.25 -1.72 -13.18
C GLU A 58 7.17 -0.76 -13.72
N ILE A 59 5.92 -0.87 -13.23
CA ILE A 59 4.86 0.08 -13.59
C ILE A 59 5.22 1.50 -13.15
N ARG A 60 5.78 1.65 -11.95
CA ARG A 60 6.24 2.94 -11.45
C ARG A 60 7.34 3.52 -12.33
N ARG A 61 8.35 2.72 -12.73
CA ARG A 61 9.40 3.19 -13.66
C ARG A 61 8.82 3.73 -14.96
N ILE A 62 7.82 3.04 -15.52
CA ILE A 62 7.10 3.50 -16.72
C ILE A 62 6.40 4.84 -16.45
N LEU A 63 5.69 4.97 -15.32
CA LEU A 63 5.04 6.23 -14.93
C LEU A 63 6.03 7.39 -14.82
N ILE A 64 7.18 7.16 -14.19
CA ILE A 64 8.22 8.20 -14.04
C ILE A 64 8.82 8.59 -15.40
N ASP A 65 9.07 7.64 -16.31
CA ASP A 65 9.53 7.96 -17.67
C ASP A 65 8.49 8.79 -18.44
N GLU A 66 7.20 8.44 -18.35
CA GLU A 66 6.09 9.19 -18.96
C GLU A 66 6.01 10.62 -18.38
N LEU A 67 6.19 10.79 -17.07
CA LEU A 67 6.20 12.10 -16.41
C LEU A 67 7.37 12.97 -16.86
N ASN A 68 8.54 12.37 -17.10
CA ASN A 68 9.74 13.09 -17.55
C ASN A 68 9.63 13.54 -19.01
N ARG A 69 8.87 12.81 -19.83
CA ARG A 69 8.70 13.10 -21.27
C ARG A 69 7.49 13.98 -21.58
N THR A 70 6.65 14.25 -20.59
CA THR A 70 5.39 14.98 -20.76
C THR A 70 5.45 16.38 -20.14
N PHE A 71 5.14 17.40 -20.93
CA PHE A 71 5.13 18.79 -20.47
C PHE A 71 3.81 19.19 -19.78
N VAL A 72 2.68 18.59 -20.17
CA VAL A 72 1.35 18.89 -19.63
C VAL A 72 0.69 17.62 -19.11
N THR A 73 0.36 17.61 -17.81
CA THR A 73 -0.29 16.50 -17.11
C THR A 73 -1.75 16.84 -16.78
N PRO A 74 -2.64 15.84 -16.61
CA PRO A 74 -4.06 16.07 -16.30
C PRO A 74 -4.33 16.59 -14.88
N ILE A 75 -3.45 16.24 -13.95
CA ILE A 75 -3.39 16.67 -12.55
C ILE A 75 -1.96 17.13 -12.30
N ASP A 76 -1.69 17.76 -11.16
CA ASP A 76 -0.35 18.22 -10.83
C ASP A 76 0.66 17.06 -10.90
N ARG A 77 1.79 17.30 -11.56
CA ARG A 77 2.84 16.29 -11.72
C ARG A 77 3.45 15.89 -10.38
N GLU A 78 3.52 16.83 -9.44
CA GLU A 78 4.04 16.59 -8.09
C GLU A 78 3.10 15.67 -7.32
N ASP A 79 1.79 15.81 -7.55
CA ASP A 79 0.78 14.92 -6.96
C ASP A 79 0.85 13.51 -7.55
N ILE A 80 1.01 13.37 -8.88
CA ILE A 80 1.19 12.05 -9.53
C ILE A 80 2.43 11.36 -8.95
N PHE A 81 3.53 12.09 -8.86
CA PHE A 81 4.79 11.56 -8.35
C PHE A 81 4.68 11.14 -6.88
N SER A 82 4.12 12.01 -6.05
CA SER A 82 3.98 11.77 -4.61
C SER A 82 3.01 10.61 -4.33
N LEU A 83 1.88 10.56 -5.03
CA LEU A 83 0.92 9.45 -4.89
C LEU A 83 1.55 8.12 -5.32
N SER A 84 2.22 8.10 -6.48
CA SER A 84 2.91 6.89 -6.94
C SER A 84 3.96 6.42 -5.94
N ARG A 85 4.74 7.33 -5.36
CA ARG A 85 5.73 7.00 -4.34
C ARG A 85 5.09 6.45 -3.06
N ALA A 86 4.05 7.09 -2.53
CA ALA A 86 3.40 6.62 -1.31
C ALA A 86 2.77 5.23 -1.49
N VAL A 87 2.18 4.96 -2.66
CA VAL A 87 1.65 3.63 -3.02
C VAL A 87 2.77 2.59 -3.11
N ASP A 88 3.90 2.94 -3.73
CA ASP A 88 5.11 2.10 -3.81
C ASP A 88 5.62 1.71 -2.42
N ASP A 89 5.80 2.72 -1.56
CA ASP A 89 6.36 2.55 -0.22
C ASP A 89 5.53 1.53 0.60
N VAL A 90 4.19 1.46 0.43
CA VAL A 90 3.34 0.45 1.09
C VAL A 90 3.77 -0.97 0.73
N LEU A 91 3.98 -1.24 -0.56
CA LEU A 91 4.37 -2.56 -1.05
C LEU A 91 5.83 -2.88 -0.68
N ASP A 92 6.71 -1.89 -0.73
CA ASP A 92 8.11 -2.02 -0.28
C ASP A 92 8.17 -2.44 1.19
N TYR A 93 7.37 -1.81 2.06
CA TYR A 93 7.26 -2.22 3.46
C TYR A 93 6.69 -3.63 3.61
N ALA A 94 5.69 -4.01 2.80
CA ALA A 94 5.14 -5.37 2.83
C ALA A 94 6.20 -6.43 2.44
N TYR A 95 6.96 -6.17 1.38
CA TYR A 95 8.08 -7.02 0.94
C TYR A 95 9.19 -7.09 2.00
N THR A 96 9.66 -5.95 2.48
CA THR A 96 10.75 -5.89 3.46
C THR A 96 10.34 -6.43 4.83
N THR A 97 9.06 -6.37 5.20
CA THR A 97 8.55 -7.09 6.40
C THR A 97 8.81 -8.58 6.30
N VAL A 98 8.50 -9.20 5.14
CA VAL A 98 8.74 -10.63 4.93
C VAL A 98 10.23 -10.93 5.01
N ASP A 99 11.07 -10.13 4.36
CA ASP A 99 12.53 -10.30 4.36
C ASP A 99 13.11 -10.19 5.77
N GLU A 100 12.70 -9.19 6.55
CA GLU A 100 13.11 -9.02 7.94
C GLU A 100 12.64 -10.17 8.84
N MET A 101 11.40 -10.66 8.64
CA MET A 101 10.91 -11.83 9.38
C MET A 101 11.75 -13.07 9.10
N LEU A 102 12.20 -13.28 7.85
CA LEU A 102 13.09 -14.37 7.49
C LEU A 102 14.49 -14.20 8.12
N ILE A 103 15.08 -13.00 8.01
CA ILE A 103 16.41 -12.68 8.55
C ILE A 103 16.45 -12.81 10.08
N LEU A 104 15.40 -12.35 10.75
CA LEU A 104 15.28 -12.38 12.21
C LEU A 104 14.68 -13.69 12.72
N GLU A 105 14.30 -14.62 11.85
CA GLU A 105 13.66 -15.89 12.18
C GLU A 105 12.38 -15.72 13.03
N VAL A 106 11.56 -14.73 12.67
CA VAL A 106 10.30 -14.40 13.37
C VAL A 106 9.12 -15.09 12.70
N GLN A 107 8.35 -15.85 13.48
CA GLN A 107 7.11 -16.47 13.01
C GLN A 107 5.91 -15.52 13.19
N PRO A 108 4.90 -15.54 12.29
CA PRO A 108 3.72 -14.70 12.43
C PRO A 108 2.89 -15.09 13.65
N ASN A 109 2.53 -14.08 14.45
CA ASN A 109 1.60 -14.22 15.56
C ASN A 109 0.25 -13.54 15.26
N SER A 110 -0.67 -13.55 16.22
CA SER A 110 -2.00 -12.98 16.05
C SER A 110 -2.00 -11.47 15.80
N PHE A 111 -1.02 -10.72 16.33
CA PHE A 111 -0.91 -9.28 16.09
C PHE A 111 -0.48 -9.00 14.66
N LEU A 112 0.55 -9.70 14.16
CA LEU A 112 1.00 -9.57 12.78
C LEU A 112 -0.12 -9.90 11.78
N ARG A 113 -0.87 -10.98 11.99
CA ARG A 113 -2.02 -11.33 11.15
C ARG A 113 -3.11 -10.25 11.16
N ARG A 114 -3.42 -9.68 12.34
CA ARG A 114 -4.37 -8.58 12.47
C ARG A 114 -3.89 -7.32 11.74
N MET A 115 -2.63 -6.94 11.90
CA MET A 115 -2.02 -5.79 11.22
C MET A 115 -2.02 -6.00 9.69
N GLY A 116 -1.61 -7.17 9.23
CA GLY A 116 -1.60 -7.53 7.80
C GLY A 116 -3.00 -7.49 7.17
N SER A 117 -4.00 -8.04 7.85
CA SER A 117 -5.40 -7.96 7.37
C SER A 117 -5.89 -6.52 7.23
N LEU A 118 -5.56 -5.64 8.19
CA LEU A 118 -5.96 -4.23 8.12
C LEU A 118 -5.17 -3.47 7.04
N LEU A 119 -3.88 -3.79 6.86
CA LEU A 119 -3.05 -3.20 5.82
C LEU A 119 -3.57 -3.56 4.42
N ARG A 120 -3.99 -4.82 4.21
CA ARG A 120 -4.67 -5.25 2.99
C ARG A 120 -5.93 -4.43 2.72
N ASP A 121 -6.78 -4.29 3.73
CA ASP A 121 -8.01 -3.51 3.59
C ASP A 121 -7.68 -2.03 3.27
N SER A 122 -6.60 -1.49 3.83
CA SER A 122 -6.14 -0.11 3.53
C SER A 122 -5.65 0.02 2.08
N ALA A 123 -4.82 -0.91 1.61
CA ALA A 123 -4.35 -0.95 0.23
C ALA A 123 -5.52 -1.08 -0.77
N HIS A 124 -6.55 -1.86 -0.42
CA HIS A 124 -7.78 -1.96 -1.20
C HIS A 124 -8.52 -0.62 -1.29
N GLU A 125 -8.70 0.08 -0.18
CA GLU A 125 -9.34 1.41 -0.18
C GLU A 125 -8.52 2.42 -1.00
N VAL A 126 -7.18 2.44 -0.88
CA VAL A 126 -6.31 3.29 -1.71
C VAL A 126 -6.50 2.97 -3.20
N HIS A 127 -6.47 1.70 -3.58
CA HIS A 127 -6.68 1.29 -4.98
C HIS A 127 -8.03 1.75 -5.51
N LEU A 128 -9.11 1.55 -4.75
CA LEU A 128 -10.44 2.04 -5.14
C LEU A 128 -10.49 3.57 -5.23
N GLY A 129 -9.80 4.28 -4.32
CA GLY A 129 -9.65 5.74 -4.38
C GLY A 129 -9.02 6.19 -5.69
N VAL A 130 -7.87 5.60 -6.06
CA VAL A 130 -7.18 5.88 -7.33
C VAL A 130 -8.07 5.57 -8.54
N GLN A 131 -8.82 4.46 -8.51
CA GLN A 131 -9.76 4.11 -9.58
C GLN A 131 -10.88 5.13 -9.78
N ARG A 132 -11.33 5.79 -8.72
CA ARG A 132 -12.44 6.76 -8.75
C ARG A 132 -11.98 8.19 -8.97
N LEU A 133 -10.70 8.47 -8.79
CA LEU A 133 -10.12 9.81 -8.80
C LEU A 133 -10.53 10.66 -10.01
N ALA A 134 -10.47 10.09 -11.22
CA ALA A 134 -10.73 10.83 -12.45
C ALA A 134 -12.22 11.18 -12.69
N ASP A 135 -13.13 10.25 -12.38
CA ASP A 135 -14.54 10.35 -12.76
C ASP A 135 -15.46 10.73 -11.58
N HIS A 136 -15.05 10.38 -10.36
CA HIS A 136 -15.85 10.47 -9.14
C HIS A 136 -14.99 10.91 -7.93
N PRO A 137 -14.43 12.14 -7.94
CA PRO A 137 -13.48 12.60 -6.91
C PRO A 137 -14.07 12.58 -5.49
N GLY A 138 -15.35 12.89 -5.31
CA GLY A 138 -16.01 12.76 -3.99
C GLY A 138 -16.07 11.32 -3.47
N VAL A 139 -16.17 10.32 -4.36
CA VAL A 139 -16.11 8.90 -3.97
C VAL A 139 -14.67 8.49 -3.67
N ALA A 140 -13.69 9.05 -4.40
CA ALA A 140 -12.27 8.84 -4.10
C ALA A 140 -11.90 9.37 -2.71
N GLU A 141 -12.46 10.51 -2.31
CA GLU A 141 -12.31 11.06 -0.96
C GLU A 141 -12.89 10.12 0.11
N ASP A 142 -14.07 9.55 -0.11
CA ASP A 142 -14.66 8.58 0.82
C ASP A 142 -13.74 7.35 1.02
N HIS A 143 -13.04 6.91 -0.03
CA HIS A 143 -12.04 5.83 0.05
C HIS A 143 -10.78 6.27 0.83
N ALA A 144 -10.26 7.47 0.58
CA ALA A 144 -9.12 8.02 1.33
C ALA A 144 -9.42 8.11 2.84
N VAL A 145 -10.60 8.59 3.22
CA VAL A 145 -11.03 8.65 4.63
C VAL A 145 -11.09 7.25 5.26
N ARG A 146 -11.53 6.23 4.53
CA ARG A 146 -11.54 4.83 5.02
C ARG A 146 -10.13 4.26 5.19
N ALA A 147 -9.22 4.49 4.24
CA ALA A 147 -7.82 4.08 4.35
C ALA A 147 -7.15 4.68 5.60
N LYS A 148 -7.37 5.97 5.85
CA LYS A 148 -6.93 6.66 7.08
C LYS A 148 -7.51 6.04 8.35
N ALA A 149 -8.79 5.68 8.35
CA ALA A 149 -9.40 5.00 9.49
C ALA A 149 -8.79 3.61 9.76
N LEU A 150 -8.29 2.93 8.71
CA LEU A 150 -7.62 1.64 8.83
C LEU A 150 -6.20 1.78 9.41
N GLU A 151 -5.44 2.81 9.05
CA GLU A 151 -4.16 3.13 9.70
C GLU A 151 -4.34 3.28 11.22
N ASN A 152 -5.31 4.09 11.66
CA ASN A 152 -5.57 4.29 13.09
C ASN A 152 -5.87 2.98 13.83
N ARG A 153 -6.52 2.02 13.15
CA ARG A 153 -6.77 0.68 13.69
C ARG A 153 -5.48 -0.15 13.75
N ILE A 154 -4.61 -0.06 12.75
CA ILE A 154 -3.29 -0.73 12.76
C ILE A 154 -2.44 -0.18 13.90
N GLU A 155 -2.38 1.13 14.10
CA GLU A 155 -1.66 1.77 15.21
C GLU A 155 -2.20 1.34 16.58
N THR A 156 -3.52 1.11 16.69
CA THR A 156 -4.12 0.52 17.89
C THR A 156 -3.61 -0.90 18.13
N VAL A 157 -3.59 -1.75 17.09
CA VAL A 157 -3.06 -3.13 17.19
C VAL A 157 -1.56 -3.11 17.51
N TYR A 158 -0.80 -2.19 16.93
CA TYR A 158 0.62 -1.98 17.23
C TYR A 158 0.82 -1.70 18.71
N ARG A 159 0.06 -0.76 19.29
CA ARG A 159 0.15 -0.43 20.73
C ARG A 159 -0.24 -1.60 21.62
N GLU A 160 -1.27 -2.36 21.26
CA GLU A 160 -1.64 -3.60 21.94
C GLU A 160 -0.48 -4.61 21.93
N ALA A 161 0.14 -4.81 20.77
CA ALA A 161 1.25 -5.74 20.57
C ALA A 161 2.50 -5.34 21.35
N ILE A 162 2.82 -4.04 21.40
CA ILE A 162 3.88 -3.50 22.25
C ILE A 162 3.56 -3.72 23.73
N ALA A 163 2.36 -3.39 24.18
CA ALA A 163 1.99 -3.60 25.58
C ALA A 163 2.13 -5.07 25.97
N ASP A 164 1.67 -6.00 25.13
CA ASP A 164 1.80 -7.44 25.35
C ASP A 164 3.26 -7.90 25.41
N LEU A 165 4.13 -7.39 24.52
CA LEU A 165 5.56 -7.70 24.53
C LEU A 165 6.26 -7.41 25.86
N PHE A 166 5.90 -6.30 26.53
CA PHE A 166 6.55 -5.91 27.79
C PHE A 166 6.04 -6.69 29.03
N HIS A 167 4.98 -7.49 28.90
CA HIS A 167 4.47 -8.35 29.99
C HIS A 167 5.05 -9.78 29.97
N ARG A 168 5.78 -10.16 28.91
CA ARG A 168 6.32 -11.51 28.69
C ARG A 168 7.74 -11.79 29.19
N PRO A 169 8.70 -10.85 29.29
CA PRO A 169 10.11 -11.21 29.49
C PRO A 169 10.37 -11.89 30.84
N GLN A 170 10.96 -13.09 30.80
CA GLN A 170 11.36 -13.86 31.98
C GLN A 170 12.87 -14.10 32.06
N ASP A 171 13.55 -14.09 30.91
CA ASP A 171 14.98 -14.31 30.75
C ASP A 171 15.53 -13.53 29.53
N VAL A 172 16.82 -13.72 29.24
CA VAL A 172 17.53 -13.02 28.15
C VAL A 172 17.01 -13.45 26.76
N GLU A 173 16.58 -14.70 26.59
CA GLU A 173 16.08 -15.21 25.30
C GLU A 173 14.76 -14.51 24.93
N HIS A 174 13.85 -14.36 25.90
CA HIS A 174 12.62 -13.59 25.72
C HIS A 174 12.90 -12.12 25.40
N VAL A 175 13.97 -11.52 25.94
CA VAL A 175 14.36 -10.14 25.61
C VAL A 175 14.83 -10.04 24.14
N VAL A 176 15.57 -11.03 23.64
CA VAL A 176 15.98 -11.07 22.23
C VAL A 176 14.77 -11.23 21.31
N GLU A 177 13.84 -12.13 21.63
CA GLU A 177 12.59 -12.31 20.88
C GLU A 177 11.76 -11.01 20.87
N MET A 178 11.65 -10.34 22.03
CA MET A 178 10.98 -9.06 22.17
C MET A 178 11.57 -7.99 21.24
N LEU A 179 12.89 -7.90 21.13
CA LEU A 179 13.55 -6.93 20.24
C LEU A 179 13.24 -7.22 18.77
N LYS A 180 13.32 -8.48 18.35
CA LYS A 180 12.97 -8.91 16.98
C LYS A 180 11.52 -8.57 16.65
N LEU A 181 10.57 -8.96 17.50
CA LEU A 181 9.15 -8.68 17.29
C LEU A 181 8.83 -7.19 17.29
N ARG A 182 9.47 -6.40 18.17
CA ARG A 182 9.29 -4.95 18.21
C ARG A 182 9.68 -4.30 16.89
N GLU A 183 10.75 -4.77 16.25
CA GLU A 183 11.19 -4.28 14.94
C GLU A 183 10.12 -4.58 13.88
N ILE A 184 9.69 -5.85 13.75
CA ILE A 184 8.67 -6.24 12.78
C ILE A 184 7.35 -5.50 12.99
N TYR A 185 6.91 -5.31 14.25
CA TYR A 185 5.71 -4.53 14.55
C TYR A 185 5.84 -3.07 14.14
N ARG A 186 7.00 -2.45 14.37
CA ARG A 186 7.24 -1.08 13.95
C ARG A 186 7.24 -0.99 12.43
N HIS A 187 7.83 -1.97 11.74
CA HIS A 187 7.86 -2.02 10.29
C HIS A 187 6.46 -2.11 9.68
N MET A 188 5.60 -2.97 10.23
CA MET A 188 4.18 -3.06 9.84
C MET A 188 3.38 -1.78 10.13
N SER A 189 3.69 -1.06 11.22
CA SER A 189 3.11 0.24 11.53
C SER A 189 3.56 1.31 10.53
N ASN A 190 4.85 1.34 10.18
CA ASN A 190 5.37 2.25 9.14
C ASN A 190 4.73 1.97 7.77
N ALA A 191 4.42 0.71 7.43
CA ALA A 191 3.68 0.36 6.22
C ALA A 191 2.29 1.02 6.20
N ALA A 192 1.60 1.03 7.34
CA ALA A 192 0.30 1.68 7.50
C ALA A 192 0.38 3.20 7.36
N ASP A 193 1.43 3.82 7.91
CA ASP A 193 1.69 5.26 7.76
C ASP A 193 1.81 5.66 6.28
N ARG A 194 2.41 4.80 5.43
CA ARG A 194 2.47 5.03 3.97
C ARG A 194 1.10 4.93 3.30
N GLY A 195 0.24 4.05 3.81
CA GLY A 195 -1.17 3.99 3.39
C GLY A 195 -1.93 5.28 3.72
N ASP A 196 -1.73 5.85 4.92
CA ASP A 196 -2.29 7.16 5.28
C ASP A 196 -1.69 8.29 4.45
N GLU A 197 -0.38 8.26 4.17
CA GLU A 197 0.27 9.23 3.29
C GLU A 197 -0.36 9.21 1.89
N ALA A 198 -0.56 8.03 1.30
CA ALA A 198 -1.25 7.88 0.02
C ALA A 198 -2.70 8.39 0.07
N ALA A 199 -3.41 8.14 1.17
CA ALA A 199 -4.77 8.64 1.39
C ALA A 199 -4.82 10.17 1.48
N ASN A 200 -3.92 10.79 2.24
CA ASN A 200 -3.84 12.24 2.37
C ASN A 200 -3.52 12.90 1.01
N ILE A 201 -2.61 12.31 0.21
CA ILE A 201 -2.31 12.80 -1.14
C ILE A 201 -3.53 12.67 -2.07
N LEU A 202 -4.28 11.57 -1.99
CA LEU A 202 -5.55 11.41 -2.73
C LEU A 202 -6.53 12.52 -2.38
N SER A 203 -6.72 12.81 -1.09
CA SER A 203 -7.57 13.91 -0.62
C SER A 203 -7.12 15.27 -1.13
N ASP A 204 -5.81 15.55 -1.10
CA ASP A 204 -5.25 16.79 -1.61
C ASP A 204 -5.50 16.96 -3.12
N ILE A 205 -5.37 15.87 -3.89
CA ILE A 205 -5.70 15.88 -5.34
C ILE A 205 -7.19 16.19 -5.52
N VAL A 206 -8.07 15.54 -4.77
CA VAL A 206 -9.52 15.77 -4.84
C VAL A 206 -9.85 17.24 -4.59
N VAL A 207 -9.26 17.86 -3.56
CA VAL A 207 -9.45 19.29 -3.25
C VAL A 207 -9.05 20.17 -4.44
N LYS A 208 -7.96 19.84 -5.15
CA LYS A 208 -7.50 20.61 -6.33
C LYS A 208 -8.37 20.38 -7.56
N MET A 209 -9.08 19.26 -7.65
CA MET A 209 -9.98 18.93 -8.76
C MET A 209 -11.39 19.52 -8.61
N THR A 210 -11.74 20.03 -7.43
CA THR A 210 -13.07 20.57 -7.11
C THR A 210 -13.07 22.11 -7.16
#